data_AF-A0AA43EPZ2-F1
#
_entry.id   AF-A0AA43EPZ2-F1
#
_cell.length_a   1.000
_cell.length_b   1.000
_cell.length_c   1.000
_cell.angle_alpha   90.00
_cell.angle_beta   90.00
_cell.angle_gamma   90.00
#
_symmetry.space_group_name_H-M   'P 1'
#
loop_
_entity.id
_entity.type
_entity.pdbx_description
1 polymer ?
#
loop_
_entity_poly.entity_id
_entity_poly.type
_entity_poly.pdbx_seq_one_letter_code
_entity_poly.pdbx_strand_id
1 'polypeptide(L)' 'MVTSSWRMKAVEKWGEHARWLSGEGPFAVIAPCREFSFSLWATKEAAEKTKAHLNQTGCGGGCNPLLHKVVDLSE' A
#
# COMPACT_ATOMS: atom_id res chain seq x y z
N MET A 1 -12.75 11.56 -19.57
CA MET A 1 -11.36 11.31 -19.09
C MET A 1 -11.45 10.21 -18.06
N VAL A 2 -10.63 9.16 -18.22
CA VAL A 2 -10.78 7.87 -17.56
C VAL A 2 -10.64 8.02 -16.04
N THR A 3 -11.75 7.96 -15.29
CA THR A 3 -11.77 7.88 -13.83
C THR A 3 -11.51 6.44 -13.35
N SER A 4 -10.53 5.75 -13.93
CA SER A 4 -9.99 4.54 -13.32
C SER A 4 -9.11 4.98 -12.16
N SER A 5 -9.76 5.37 -11.05
CA SER A 5 -9.06 5.77 -9.83
C SER A 5 -8.11 4.64 -9.44
N TRP A 6 -6.84 4.97 -9.17
CA TRP A 6 -5.85 4.00 -8.67
C TRP A 6 -6.38 3.20 -7.47
N ARG A 7 -7.29 3.81 -6.71
CA ARG A 7 -8.11 3.19 -5.68
C ARG A 7 -8.92 1.99 -6.18
N MET A 8 -9.60 2.08 -7.32
CA MET A 8 -10.34 0.95 -7.90
C MET A 8 -9.42 -0.19 -8.29
N LYS A 9 -8.29 0.10 -8.97
CA LYS A 9 -7.27 -0.93 -9.30
C LYS A 9 -6.74 -1.62 -8.04
N ALA A 10 -6.50 -0.86 -6.97
CA ALA A 10 -6.02 -1.39 -5.71
C ALA A 10 -7.08 -2.22 -4.98
N VAL A 11 -8.35 -1.79 -5.01
CA VAL A 11 -9.49 -2.55 -4.46
C VAL A 11 -9.73 -3.83 -5.25
N GLU A 12 -9.62 -3.81 -6.57
CA GLU A 12 -9.74 -5.00 -7.40
C GLU A 12 -8.63 -6.03 -7.11
N LYS A 13 -7.38 -5.57 -6.93
CA LYS A 13 -6.25 -6.46 -6.62
C LYS A 13 -6.24 -6.96 -5.17
N TRP A 14 -6.66 -6.13 -4.21
CA TRP A 14 -6.42 -6.39 -2.79
C TRP A 14 -7.58 -6.06 -1.84
N GLY A 15 -8.68 -5.50 -2.33
CA GLY A 15 -9.79 -4.99 -1.53
C GLY A 15 -10.47 -6.03 -0.66
N GLU A 16 -10.60 -7.28 -1.12
CA GLU A 16 -11.16 -8.38 -0.33
C GLU A 16 -10.33 -8.71 0.93
N HIS A 17 -9.02 -8.48 0.88
CA HIS A 17 -8.10 -8.78 1.98
C HIS A 17 -7.71 -7.55 2.79
N ALA A 18 -7.99 -6.34 2.27
CA ALA A 18 -7.56 -5.10 2.88
C ALA A 18 -8.49 -4.61 3.97
N ARG A 19 -7.92 -4.55 5.17
CA ARG A 19 -8.55 -3.93 6.34
C ARG A 19 -8.55 -2.41 6.25
N TRP A 20 -7.50 -1.85 5.63
CA TRP A 20 -7.27 -0.41 5.54
C TRP A 20 -6.84 -0.02 4.13
N LEU A 21 -7.50 1.02 3.62
CA LEU A 21 -7.18 1.68 2.35
C LEU A 21 -7.17 3.19 2.58
N SER A 22 -6.03 3.82 2.27
CA SER A 22 -5.88 5.28 2.29
C SER A 22 -5.12 5.79 1.06
N GLY A 23 -5.44 7.00 0.61
CA GLY A 23 -4.77 7.67 -0.51
C GLY A 23 -5.36 7.36 -1.89
N GLU A 24 -4.81 7.99 -2.93
CA GLU A 24 -5.35 7.95 -4.30
C GLU A 24 -4.26 7.93 -5.40
N GLY A 25 -3.01 7.62 -5.07
CA GLY A 25 -1.91 7.63 -6.04
C GLY A 25 -1.60 6.28 -6.70
N PRO A 26 -0.76 6.28 -7.76
CA PRO A 26 -0.40 5.07 -8.51
C PRO A 26 0.55 4.13 -7.75
N PHE A 27 1.21 4.56 -6.68
CA PHE A 27 2.14 3.72 -5.92
C PHE A 27 1.48 3.16 -4.68
N ALA A 28 1.35 1.84 -4.59
CA ALA A 28 0.79 1.15 -3.44
C ALA A 28 1.88 0.63 -2.51
N VAL A 29 1.84 1.03 -1.24
CA VAL A 29 2.62 0.41 -0.16
C VAL A 29 1.76 -0.66 0.46
N ILE A 30 2.22 -1.91 0.40
CA ILE A 30 1.50 -3.07 0.91
C ILE A 30 2.23 -3.59 2.14
N ALA A 31 1.48 -3.74 3.23
CA ALA A 31 1.95 -4.27 4.49
C ALA A 31 1.11 -5.53 4.84
N PRO A 32 1.54 -6.73 4.39
CA PRO A 32 0.86 -7.98 4.71
C PRO A 32 1.30 -8.47 6.10
N CYS A 33 1.02 -7.67 7.12
CA CYS A 33 1.31 -7.98 8.51
C CYS A 33 0.18 -8.84 9.09
N ARG A 34 -0.11 -8.73 10.39
CA ARG A 34 -1.24 -9.41 11.03
C ARG A 34 -2.59 -9.08 10.36
N GLU A 35 -2.78 -7.83 9.94
CA GLU A 35 -3.91 -7.40 9.12
C GLU A 35 -3.36 -6.81 7.82
N PHE A 36 -3.78 -7.37 6.68
CA PHE A 36 -3.35 -6.89 5.38
C PHE A 36 -3.88 -5.47 5.17
N SER A 37 -2.98 -4.53 4.91
CA SER A 37 -3.28 -3.13 4.71
C SER A 37 -2.45 -2.56 3.56
N PHE A 38 -3.02 -1.59 2.86
CA PHE A 38 -2.29 -0.87 1.83
C PHE A 38 -2.63 0.62 1.80
N SER A 39 -1.65 1.41 1.39
CA SER A 39 -1.76 2.86 1.25
C SER A 39 -1.26 3.29 -0.13
N LEU A 40 -1.96 4.23 -0.76
CA LEU A 40 -1.68 4.73 -2.09
C LEU A 40 -1.00 6.10 -2.03
N TRP A 41 0.06 6.27 -2.81
CA TRP A 41 0.94 7.44 -2.80
C TRP A 41 1.13 7.98 -4.22
N ALA A 42 1.20 9.31 -4.32
CA ALA A 42 1.37 10.00 -5.59
C ALA A 42 2.74 9.75 -6.24
N THR A 43 3.78 9.52 -5.42
CA THR A 43 5.16 9.32 -5.88
C THR A 43 5.80 8.08 -5.27
N LYS A 44 6.72 7.46 -6.01
CA LYS A 44 7.51 6.32 -5.54
C LYS A 44 8.30 6.65 -4.28
N GLU A 45 8.93 7.81 -4.23
CA GLU A 45 9.71 8.25 -3.07
C GLU A 45 8.87 8.33 -1.79
N ALA A 46 7.63 8.82 -1.89
CA ALA A 46 6.74 8.89 -0.73
C ALA A 46 6.28 7.49 -0.28
N ALA A 47 6.03 6.59 -1.23
CA ALA A 47 5.75 5.18 -0.94
C ALA A 47 6.93 4.48 -0.26
N GLU A 48 8.16 4.67 -0.76
CA GLU A 48 9.37 4.07 -0.18
C GLU A 48 9.67 4.63 1.21
N LYS A 49 9.49 5.94 1.42
CA LYS A 49 9.62 6.56 2.73
C LYS A 49 8.61 6.00 3.73
N THR A 50 7.39 5.76 3.28
CA THR A 50 6.34 5.15 4.10
C THR A 50 6.66 3.69 4.43
N LYS A 51 7.13 2.91 3.46
CA LYS A 51 7.61 1.54 3.69
C LYS A 51 8.74 1.55 4.74
N ALA A 52 9.73 2.42 4.59
CA ALA A 52 10.83 2.54 5.54
C ALA A 52 10.33 2.90 6.94
N HIS A 53 9.37 3.82 7.04
CA HIS A 53 8.73 4.17 8.30
C HIS A 53 8.02 2.97 8.92
N LEU A 54 7.18 2.25 8.17
CA LEU A 54 6.47 1.04 8.63
C LEU A 54 7.42 -0.07 9.06
N ASN A 55 8.59 -0.19 8.41
CA ASN A 55 9.62 -1.14 8.82
C ASN A 55 10.22 -0.81 10.20
N GLN A 56 10.26 0.47 10.57
CA GLN A 56 10.83 0.94 11.84
C GLN A 56 9.79 0.97 12.96
N THR A 57 8.58 1.44 12.68
CA THR A 57 7.52 1.62 13.68
C THR A 57 6.63 0.40 13.85
N GLY A 58 6.58 -0.47 12.84
CA GLY A 58 5.70 -1.63 12.79
C GLY A 58 4.25 -1.28 12.43
N CYS A 59 3.58 -2.24 11.82
CA CYS A 59 2.17 -2.16 11.38
C CYS A 59 1.19 -2.66 12.47
N GLY A 60 1.48 -2.44 13.77
CA GLY A 60 0.56 -2.79 14.88
C GLY A 60 0.66 -4.21 15.44
N GLY A 61 1.65 -5.02 15.01
CA GLY A 61 1.97 -6.33 15.58
C GLY A 61 2.17 -7.43 14.53
N GLY A 62 3.12 -8.35 14.76
CA GLY A 62 3.47 -9.39 13.78
C GLY A 62 4.05 -8.84 12.48
N CYS A 63 4.62 -7.63 12.52
CA CYS A 63 5.25 -6.99 11.38
C CYS A 63 6.48 -7.78 10.94
N ASN A 64 6.54 -8.10 9.65
CA ASN A 64 7.76 -8.60 9.03
C ASN A 64 8.19 -7.62 7.93
N PRO A 65 9.24 -6.81 8.16
CA PRO A 65 9.67 -5.78 7.21
C PRO A 65 10.10 -6.35 5.85
N LEU A 66 10.42 -7.65 5.78
CA LEU A 66 10.73 -8.35 4.53
C LEU A 66 9.50 -8.52 3.62
N LEU A 67 8.29 -8.51 4.19
CA LEU A 67 7.06 -8.68 3.42
C LEU A 67 6.47 -7.34 2.92
N HIS A 68 6.98 -6.20 3.41
CA HIS A 68 6.53 -4.90 2.95
C HIS A 68 7.05 -4.60 1.53
N LYS A 69 6.13 -4.28 0.64
CA LYS A 69 6.44 -4.03 -0.78
C LYS A 69 5.78 -2.75 -1.29
N VAL A 70 6.47 -2.10 -2.21
CA VAL A 70 5.90 -1.02 -3.02
C VAL A 70 5.56 -1.62 -4.37
N VAL A 71 4.35 -1.39 -4.83
CA VAL A 71 3.84 -1.85 -6.13
C VAL A 71 3.42 -0.63 -6.92
N ASP A 72 3.88 -0.54 -8.16
CA ASP A 72 3.36 0.44 -9.11
C ASP A 72 2.07 -0.10 -9.74
N LEU A 73 1.00 0.71 -9.75
CA LEU A 73 -0.29 0.37 -10.34
C LEU A 73 -0.47 0.93 -11.75
N SER A 74 0.47 1.78 -12.19
CA SER A 74 0.50 2.34 -13.54
C SER A 74 0.94 1.32 -14.59
N GLU A 75 1.65 0.27 -14.16
CA GLU A 75 1.98 -0.93 -14.95
C GLU A 75 0.77 -1.84 -15.25
#